data_AF-A0AAF6BVE7-F1
#
_entry.id   AF-A0AAF6BVE7-F1
#
_cell.length_a   1.000
_cell.length_b   1.000
_cell.length_c   1.000
_cell.angle_alpha   90.00
_cell.angle_beta   90.00
_cell.angle_gamma   90.00
#
_symmetry.space_group_name_H-M   'P 1'
#
loop_
_entity.id
_entity.type
_entity.pdbx_description
1 polymer ?
#
loop_
_entity_poly.entity_id
_entity_poly.type
_entity_poly.pdbx_seq_one_letter_code
_entity_poly.pdbx_strand_id
1 'polypeptide(L)'
;MLEGRDGVVWKDHVRNCAPCHFPNVDGTMDPSLAIVRAGLRCMLCGSTDQAAHMLVCDRCSRGWHMSCLTPPIDVVPTGWWVCPRCTSEGR
;
A
#
# COMPACT_ATOMS: atom_id res chain seq x y z
N MET A 1 33.00 -13.33 -13.74
CA MET A 1 34.25 -12.58 -14.00
C MET A 1 33.97 -11.77 -15.25
N LEU A 2 33.71 -10.47 -15.12
CA LEU A 2 33.37 -9.62 -16.26
C LEU A 2 34.56 -8.69 -16.51
N GLU A 3 35.15 -8.77 -17.70
CA GLU A 3 36.23 -7.88 -18.14
C GLU A 3 35.63 -6.72 -18.94
N GLY A 4 35.88 -5.50 -18.48
CA GLY A 4 35.62 -4.29 -19.25
C GLY A 4 36.61 -4.15 -20.40
N ARG A 5 36.19 -3.51 -21.49
CA ARG A 5 36.98 -3.37 -22.72
C ARG A 5 38.23 -2.50 -22.56
N ASP A 6 38.33 -1.80 -21.44
CA ASP A 6 39.46 -1.00 -20.95
C ASP A 6 40.47 -1.81 -20.10
N GLY A 7 40.24 -3.11 -19.87
CA GLY A 7 41.17 -4.00 -19.19
C GLY A 7 41.22 -3.85 -17.66
N VAL A 8 40.33 -3.06 -17.05
CA VAL A 8 40.30 -2.91 -15.59
C VAL A 8 39.49 -4.05 -14.96
N VAL A 9 40.19 -4.93 -14.24
CA VAL A 9 39.59 -6.05 -13.50
C VAL A 9 39.22 -5.57 -12.09
N TRP A 10 37.93 -5.40 -11.82
CA TRP A 10 37.44 -5.07 -10.48
C TRP A 10 37.25 -6.33 -9.63
N LYS A 11 38.03 -6.43 -8.55
CA LYS A 11 37.90 -7.44 -7.48
C LYS A 11 37.62 -6.72 -6.15
N ASP A 12 36.48 -6.08 -6.02
CA ASP A 12 36.06 -5.57 -4.70
C ASP A 12 34.66 -6.05 -4.32
N HIS A 13 34.69 -7.04 -3.43
CA HIS A 13 33.79 -7.25 -2.29
C HIS A 13 32.27 -7.11 -2.53
N VAL A 14 31.70 -8.02 -3.34
CA VAL A 14 30.25 -8.19 -3.57
C VAL A 14 29.46 -8.69 -2.32
N ARG A 15 30.05 -8.69 -1.13
CA ARG A 15 29.35 -9.03 0.12
C ARG A 15 28.29 -7.99 0.54
N ASN A 16 28.15 -6.90 -0.21
CA ASN A 16 27.08 -5.91 -0.08
C ASN A 16 26.12 -5.89 -1.29
N CYS A 17 25.92 -7.03 -1.95
CA CYS A 17 24.80 -7.23 -2.87
C CYS A 17 23.45 -6.84 -2.20
N ALA A 18 22.65 -6.04 -2.91
CA ALA A 18 21.20 -6.26 -2.89
C ALA A 18 20.91 -7.56 -3.67
N PRO A 19 19.91 -8.38 -3.28
CA PRO A 19 19.62 -9.64 -3.94
C PRO A 19 19.01 -9.42 -5.33
N CYS A 20 19.83 -9.13 -6.32
CA CYS A 20 19.42 -9.00 -7.71
C CYS A 20 19.61 -10.30 -8.52
N HIS A 21 19.65 -11.46 -7.84
CA HIS A 21 19.88 -12.75 -8.50
C HIS A 21 18.91 -13.87 -8.09
N PHE A 22 17.69 -13.50 -7.67
CA PHE A 22 16.58 -14.44 -7.76
C PHE A 22 15.89 -14.22 -9.13
N PRO A 23 16.15 -15.07 -10.14
CA PRO A 23 15.63 -14.88 -11.50
C PRO A 23 14.09 -14.98 -11.62
N ASN A 24 13.40 -15.22 -10.50
CA ASN A 24 11.95 -15.46 -10.46
C ASN A 24 11.22 -14.60 -9.43
N VAL A 25 11.89 -13.69 -8.72
CA VAL A 25 11.19 -12.69 -7.89
C VAL A 25 11.43 -11.35 -8.55
N ASP A 26 10.49 -10.99 -9.42
CA ASP A 26 10.44 -9.70 -10.07
C ASP A 26 10.45 -8.62 -8.97
N GLY A 27 11.60 -7.98 -8.81
CA GLY A 27 11.84 -6.88 -7.88
C GLY A 27 11.10 -5.59 -8.25
N THR A 28 10.13 -5.66 -9.16
CA THR A 28 9.02 -4.72 -9.19
C THR A 28 8.16 -5.04 -7.96
N MET A 29 8.58 -4.48 -6.81
CA MET A 29 7.58 -4.03 -5.86
C MET A 29 6.83 -2.94 -6.61
N ASP A 30 5.82 -3.36 -7.36
CA ASP A 30 4.96 -2.49 -8.14
C ASP A 30 4.52 -1.37 -7.19
N PRO A 31 4.86 -0.10 -7.46
CA PRO A 31 4.47 0.98 -6.56
C PRO A 31 2.95 1.07 -6.43
N SER A 32 2.17 0.48 -7.34
CA SER A 32 0.71 0.33 -7.23
C SER A 32 0.27 -0.75 -6.22
N LEU A 33 1.17 -1.60 -5.70
CA LEU A 33 0.93 -2.44 -4.51
C LEU A 33 1.15 -1.66 -3.19
N ALA A 34 1.92 -0.57 -3.21
CA ALA A 34 2.10 0.32 -2.06
C ALA A 34 1.05 1.43 -1.97
N ILE A 35 0.32 1.68 -3.07
CA ILE A 35 -0.82 2.59 -3.10
C ILE A 35 -2.07 1.78 -2.77
N VAL A 36 -2.80 2.21 -1.72
CA VAL A 36 -4.19 1.82 -1.47
C VAL A 36 -4.90 1.72 -2.81
N ARG A 37 -5.22 0.48 -3.24
CA ARG A 37 -5.70 0.11 -4.58
C ARG A 37 -6.35 1.30 -5.30
N ALA A 38 -5.84 1.66 -6.48
CA ALA A 38 -6.19 2.85 -7.28
C ALA A 38 -7.68 3.02 -7.70
N GLY A 39 -8.63 2.44 -6.97
CA GLY A 39 -10.06 2.58 -7.12
C GLY A 39 -10.84 2.36 -5.82
N LEU A 40 -10.23 2.63 -4.66
CA LEU A 40 -10.96 2.58 -3.39
C LEU A 40 -11.95 3.76 -3.34
N ARG A 41 -13.22 3.46 -3.62
CA ARG A 41 -14.33 4.42 -3.56
C ARG A 41 -15.02 4.38 -2.22
N CYS A 42 -15.48 5.53 -1.75
CA CYS A 42 -16.31 5.61 -0.56
C CYS A 42 -17.59 4.79 -0.76
N MET A 43 -17.92 3.92 0.19
CA MET A 43 -19.15 3.13 0.13
C MET A 43 -20.44 3.93 0.30
N LEU A 44 -20.37 5.16 0.80
CA LEU A 44 -21.54 6.01 1.01
C LEU A 44 -21.83 6.88 -0.21
N CYS A 45 -20.83 7.61 -0.72
CA CYS A 45 -21.01 8.52 -1.85
C CYS A 45 -20.52 7.97 -3.20
N GLY A 46 -19.86 6.80 -3.22
CA GLY A 46 -19.32 6.20 -4.45
C GLY A 46 -18.14 6.95 -5.07
N SER A 47 -17.70 8.05 -4.46
CA SER A 47 -16.63 8.92 -4.97
C SER A 47 -15.26 8.50 -4.43
N THR A 48 -14.22 8.80 -5.20
CA THR A 48 -12.80 8.68 -4.81
C THR A 48 -12.19 10.04 -4.43
N ASP A 49 -13.04 11.07 -4.33
CA ASP A 49 -12.68 12.41 -3.88
C ASP A 49 -12.22 12.37 -2.41
N GLN A 50 -11.37 13.29 -1.95
CA GLN A 50 -10.88 13.32 -0.54
C GLN A 50 -10.22 12.00 -0.05
N ALA A 51 -9.44 11.34 -0.92
CA ALA A 51 -8.68 10.13 -0.56
C ALA A 51 -7.77 10.31 0.67
N ALA A 52 -7.30 11.54 0.94
CA ALA A 52 -6.51 11.88 2.13
C ALA A 52 -7.29 11.74 3.46
N HIS A 53 -8.62 11.86 3.42
CA HIS A 53 -9.53 11.73 4.57
C HIS A 53 -10.41 10.48 4.40
N MET A 54 -9.86 9.43 3.82
CA MET A 54 -10.55 8.15 3.62
C MET A 54 -10.00 7.10 4.59
N LEU A 55 -10.89 6.48 5.35
CA LEU A 55 -10.60 5.36 6.23
C LEU A 55 -10.88 4.04 5.51
N VAL A 56 -9.99 3.08 5.67
CA VAL A 56 -10.12 1.73 5.13
C VAL A 56 -10.47 0.79 6.27
N CYS A 57 -11.57 0.05 6.12
CA CYS A 57 -11.98 -0.93 7.12
C CYS A 57 -11.02 -2.12 7.09
N ASP A 58 -10.43 -2.46 8.24
CA ASP A 58 -9.48 -3.58 8.35
C ASP A 58 -10.15 -4.93 8.05
N ARG A 59 -11.45 -5.04 8.32
CA ARG A 59 -12.23 -6.28 8.13
C ARG A 59 -12.70 -6.53 6.70
N CYS A 60 -13.20 -5.50 6.01
CA CYS A 60 -13.76 -5.67 4.66
C CYS A 60 -12.95 -4.97 3.56
N SER A 61 -11.87 -4.29 3.92
CA SER A 61 -10.99 -3.56 3.00
C SER A 61 -11.71 -2.51 2.15
N ARG A 62 -12.84 -1.98 2.64
CA ARG A 62 -13.66 -0.97 1.95
C ARG A 62 -13.35 0.43 2.48
N GLY A 63 -13.37 1.41 1.58
CA GLY A 63 -13.10 2.82 1.88
C GLY A 63 -14.34 3.61 2.30
N TRP A 64 -14.15 4.53 3.22
CA TRP A 64 -15.18 5.41 3.76
C TRP A 64 -14.59 6.78 4.04
N HIS A 65 -15.24 7.86 3.61
CA HIS A 65 -14.78 9.19 4.00
C HIS A 65 -15.12 9.47 5.45
N MET A 66 -14.16 10.10 6.12
CA MET A 66 -14.31 10.58 7.48
C MET A 66 -15.51 11.54 7.64
N SER A 67 -15.78 12.34 6.61
CA SER A 67 -16.93 13.26 6.51
C SER A 67 -18.25 12.59 6.14
N CYS A 68 -18.23 11.43 5.46
CA CYS A 68 -19.45 10.69 5.14
C CYS A 68 -19.96 9.85 6.32
N LEU A 69 -19.09 9.50 7.28
CA LEU A 69 -19.49 8.77 8.48
C LEU A 69 -20.40 9.63 9.37
N THR A 70 -21.30 8.98 10.11
CA THR A 70 -22.19 9.64 11.08
C THR A 70 -22.02 8.93 12.43
N PRO A 71 -21.41 9.58 13.44
CA PRO A 71 -20.86 10.94 13.45
C PRO A 71 -19.61 11.11 12.55
N PRO A 72 -19.36 12.32 12.01
CA PRO A 72 -18.16 12.59 11.22
C PRO A 72 -16.92 12.46 12.10
N ILE A 73 -15.89 11.85 11.54
CA ILE A 73 -14.60 11.69 12.21
C ILE A 73 -13.70 12.84 11.75
N ASP A 74 -13.12 13.59 12.67
CA ASP A 74 -12.18 14.67 12.30
C ASP A 74 -10.72 14.17 12.32
N VAL A 75 -10.44 13.20 13.18
CA VAL A 75 -9.09 12.65 13.41
C VAL A 75 -8.97 11.21 12.94
N VAL A 76 -7.89 10.89 12.23
CA VAL A 76 -7.62 9.50 11.81
C VAL A 76 -7.38 8.66 13.07
N PRO A 77 -8.17 7.60 13.31
CA PRO A 77 -8.00 6.76 14.48
C PRO A 77 -6.64 6.08 14.44
N THR A 78 -5.93 6.07 15.57
CA THR A 78 -4.65 5.39 15.68
C THR A 78 -4.90 3.90 15.92
N GLY A 79 -4.60 3.06 14.92
CA GLY A 79 -4.73 1.60 15.02
C GLY A 79 -5.80 0.99 14.11
N TRP A 80 -6.49 -0.02 14.60
CA TRP A 80 -7.50 -0.77 13.85
C TRP A 80 -8.81 0.03 13.74
N TRP A 81 -9.30 0.20 12.52
CA TRP A 81 -10.61 0.82 12.27
C TRP A 81 -11.55 -0.14 11.56
N VAL A 82 -12.77 -0.25 12.08
CA VAL A 82 -13.82 -1.12 11.54
C VAL A 82 -15.03 -0.27 11.20
N CYS A 83 -15.54 -0.43 9.98
CA CYS A 83 -16.68 0.34 9.52
C CYS A 83 -17.98 -0.06 10.26
N PRO A 84 -18.96 0.85 10.39
CA PRO A 84 -20.20 0.59 11.12
C PRO A 84 -20.98 -0.62 10.57
N ARG A 85 -20.86 -0.90 9.26
CA ARG A 85 -21.45 -2.09 8.65
C ARG A 85 -20.82 -3.39 9.16
N CYS A 86 -19.51 -3.42 9.32
CA CYS A 86 -18.83 -4.59 9.88
C CYS A 86 -19.08 -4.72 11.39
N THR A 87 -19.21 -3.60 12.10
CA THR A 87 -19.58 -3.57 13.51
C THR A 87 -21.00 -4.08 13.74
N SER A 88 -21.95 -3.70 12.87
CA SER A 88 -23.35 -4.15 12.95
C SER A 88 -23.53 -5.62 12.57
N GLU A 89 -22.72 -6.13 11.63
CA GLU A 89 -22.83 -7.51 11.13
C GLU A 89 -22.22 -8.57 12.08
N GLY A 90 -21.59 -8.15 13.20
CA GLY A 90 -21.26 -9.02 14.34
C GLY A 90 -20.58 -10.36 14.00
N ARG A 91 -19.70 -10.40 13.00
CA ARG A 91 -19.11 -11.66 12.49
C ARG A 91 -17.67 -11.88 12.92
#